data_AF-A0A9P8TBX9-F1
#
_entry.id   AF-A0A9P8TBX9-F1
#
_cell.length_a   1.000
_cell.length_b   1.000
_cell.length_c   1.000
_cell.angle_alpha   90.00
_cell.angle_beta   90.00
_cell.angle_gamma   90.00
#
_symmetry.space_group_name_H-M   'P 1'
#
loop_
_entity.id
_entity.type
_entity.pdbx_description
1 polymer ?
#
loop_
_entity_poly.entity_id
_entity_poly.type
_entity_poly.pdbx_seq_one_letter_code
_entity_poly.pdbx_strand_id
1 'polypeptide(L)'
;MAPPPANPQDVKRLLNTLYPYLSKNPVISKLHNTLLSKTPNPVSTTTTTTSSVNRAKSLFKTRPVPPLTEKLPLNSAISLLPSRSASESCINSLSNILYFRTKNQNLQYQDFASLTSPLTSQFQQSSVGKLPGHQLFHVLKARDPKTLSPRGGYYLVFTDVRDAAAFLIDTSGLQIYGSHLNLEMVSYAEHSGFITQPLLDETESTITDIDVEVLKIRNVQDRGTYVLIAGVPNFIKIDTLRDLLWDYQLDYSRKLQDGPLRCLVSDDSAKVSNWIVKFQGKADALRSKRNWNGKEFNGEDRLLKVSASVLD
;
A
#
# COMPACT_ATOMS: atom_id res chain seq x y z
N MET A 1 -60.67 -27.27 -13.97
CA MET A 1 -59.82 -27.57 -12.79
C MET A 1 -58.69 -26.57 -12.77
N ALA A 2 -58.64 -25.69 -11.77
CA ALA A 2 -57.53 -24.74 -11.64
C ALA A 2 -56.30 -25.48 -11.07
N PRO A 3 -55.07 -25.18 -11.55
CA PRO A 3 -53.87 -25.78 -11.01
C PRO A 3 -53.68 -25.39 -9.54
N PRO A 4 -53.12 -26.28 -8.71
CA PRO A 4 -52.88 -25.99 -7.29
C PRO A 4 -51.91 -24.80 -7.14
N PRO A 5 -52.10 -23.94 -6.13
CA PRO A 5 -51.19 -22.83 -5.89
C PRO A 5 -49.79 -23.35 -5.57
N ALA A 6 -48.79 -22.79 -6.26
CA ALA A 6 -47.40 -23.20 -6.12
C ALA A 6 -46.92 -22.99 -4.68
N ASN A 7 -46.27 -24.01 -4.12
CA ASN A 7 -45.71 -23.98 -2.78
C ASN A 7 -44.59 -22.91 -2.72
N PRO A 8 -44.66 -21.94 -1.80
CA PRO A 8 -43.68 -20.85 -1.71
C PRO A 8 -42.25 -21.35 -1.45
N GLN A 9 -42.08 -22.53 -0.85
CA GLN A 9 -40.77 -23.18 -0.68
C GLN A 9 -40.13 -23.59 -2.02
N ASP A 10 -40.93 -24.08 -2.96
CA ASP A 10 -40.45 -24.53 -4.26
C ASP A 10 -40.05 -23.34 -5.14
N VAL A 11 -40.81 -22.24 -5.05
CA VAL A 11 -40.46 -20.96 -5.70
C VAL A 11 -39.13 -20.42 -5.18
N LYS A 12 -38.90 -20.48 -3.86
CA LYS A 12 -37.65 -20.03 -3.24
C LYS A 12 -36.45 -20.90 -3.65
N ARG A 13 -36.64 -22.22 -3.76
CA ARG A 13 -35.60 -23.13 -4.25
C ARG A 13 -35.26 -22.83 -5.71
N LEU A 14 -36.25 -22.70 -6.58
CA LEU A 14 -36.07 -22.39 -8.01
C LEU A 14 -35.35 -21.04 -8.23
N LEU A 15 -35.72 -20.02 -7.44
CA LEU A 15 -35.03 -18.73 -7.48
C LEU A 15 -33.57 -18.87 -7.08
N ASN A 16 -33.26 -19.58 -6.00
CA ASN A 16 -31.87 -19.76 -5.55
C ASN A 16 -31.00 -20.54 -6.56
N THR A 17 -31.56 -21.49 -7.32
CA THR A 17 -30.81 -22.20 -8.36
C THR A 17 -30.56 -21.34 -9.60
N LEU A 18 -31.50 -20.47 -9.97
CA LEU A 18 -31.39 -19.64 -11.18
C LEU A 18 -30.67 -18.30 -10.94
N TYR A 19 -30.66 -17.80 -9.69
CA TYR A 19 -30.10 -16.50 -9.34
C TYR A 19 -28.61 -16.31 -9.69
N PRO A 20 -27.71 -17.29 -9.52
CA PRO A 20 -26.31 -17.14 -9.90
C PRO A 20 -26.11 -16.89 -11.41
N TYR A 21 -27.01 -17.42 -12.24
CA TYR A 21 -26.99 -17.22 -13.69
C TYR A 21 -27.65 -15.91 -14.10
N LEU A 22 -28.74 -15.52 -13.43
CA LEU A 22 -29.47 -14.29 -13.71
C LEU A 22 -28.74 -13.02 -13.19
N SER A 23 -27.93 -13.14 -12.13
CA SER A 23 -27.17 -12.02 -11.55
C SER A 23 -26.06 -11.46 -12.44
N LYS A 24 -25.67 -12.20 -13.49
CA LYS A 24 -24.72 -11.73 -14.51
C LYS A 24 -25.38 -10.81 -15.56
N ASN A 25 -26.71 -10.71 -15.58
CA ASN A 25 -27.41 -9.81 -16.50
C ASN A 25 -27.66 -8.43 -15.83
N PRO A 26 -27.10 -7.33 -16.36
CA PRO A 26 -27.19 -6.00 -15.76
C PRO A 26 -28.60 -5.40 -15.72
N VAL A 27 -29.53 -5.94 -16.53
CA VAL A 27 -30.94 -5.51 -16.53
C VAL A 27 -31.69 -6.13 -15.35
N ILE A 28 -31.40 -7.40 -15.03
CA ILE A 28 -32.08 -8.14 -13.97
C ILE A 28 -31.63 -7.68 -12.58
N SER A 29 -30.35 -7.33 -12.42
CA SER A 29 -29.84 -6.77 -11.16
C SER A 29 -30.45 -5.39 -10.86
N LYS A 30 -30.67 -4.55 -11.87
CA LYS A 30 -31.43 -3.29 -11.72
C LYS A 30 -32.87 -3.54 -11.29
N LEU A 31 -33.54 -4.53 -11.89
CA LEU A 31 -34.93 -4.86 -11.57
C LEU A 31 -35.06 -5.43 -10.15
N HIS A 32 -34.12 -6.28 -9.72
CA HIS A 32 -34.05 -6.84 -8.37
C HIS A 32 -33.85 -5.75 -7.30
N ASN A 33 -32.94 -4.80 -7.53
CA ASN A 33 -32.74 -3.68 -6.60
C ASN A 33 -33.97 -2.75 -6.55
N THR A 34 -34.67 -2.58 -7.68
CA THR A 34 -35.91 -1.79 -7.72
C THR A 34 -37.04 -2.48 -6.95
N LEU A 35 -37.13 -3.81 -7.00
CA LEU A 35 -38.12 -4.60 -6.27
C LEU A 35 -37.84 -4.64 -4.76
N LEU A 36 -36.58 -4.80 -4.35
CA LEU A 36 -36.19 -4.72 -2.94
C LEU A 36 -36.42 -3.34 -2.32
N SER A 37 -36.31 -2.28 -3.12
CA SER A 37 -36.62 -0.92 -2.66
C SER A 37 -38.13 -0.62 -2.54
N LYS A 38 -38.98 -1.49 -3.09
CA LYS A 38 -40.44 -1.31 -3.16
C LYS A 38 -41.24 -2.15 -2.17
N THR A 39 -40.60 -2.93 -1.31
CA THR A 39 -41.35 -3.66 -0.26
C THR A 39 -41.92 -2.66 0.75
N PRO A 40 -43.26 -2.59 0.90
CA PRO A 40 -43.91 -1.70 1.85
C PRO A 40 -43.71 -2.22 3.27
N ASN A 41 -43.10 -1.40 4.13
CA ASN A 41 -43.02 -1.65 5.57
C ASN A 41 -44.44 -1.70 6.16
N PRO A 42 -44.78 -2.71 6.99
CA PRO A 42 -46.01 -2.69 7.75
C PRO A 42 -45.92 -1.61 8.84
N VAL A 43 -46.85 -0.67 8.72
CA VAL A 43 -47.42 0.27 9.69
C VAL A 43 -46.94 0.07 11.14
N SER A 44 -46.25 1.10 11.66
CA SER A 44 -46.36 1.47 13.07
C SER A 44 -46.61 2.97 13.13
N THR A 45 -47.85 3.29 13.45
CA THR A 45 -48.43 4.62 13.61
C THR A 45 -47.95 5.22 14.92
N THR A 46 -47.27 6.36 14.88
CA THR A 46 -47.67 7.60 15.59
C THR A 46 -46.67 8.72 15.29
N THR A 47 -47.20 9.77 14.64
CA THR A 47 -46.94 11.22 14.85
C THR A 47 -45.66 11.61 15.60
N THR A 48 -44.81 12.50 15.09
CA THR A 48 -45.14 13.92 14.91
C THR A 48 -44.16 14.61 13.94
N THR A 49 -44.74 15.40 13.05
CA THR A 49 -44.14 16.37 12.13
C THR A 49 -43.35 17.44 12.88
N THR A 50 -42.08 17.66 12.55
CA THR A 50 -41.50 19.02 12.47
C THR A 50 -40.32 19.04 11.50
N SER A 51 -40.47 19.90 10.51
CA SER A 51 -39.42 20.44 9.66
C SER A 51 -38.28 21.03 10.51
N SER A 52 -37.03 20.64 10.24
CA SER A 52 -35.90 21.56 10.43
C SER A 52 -34.74 21.23 9.48
N VAL A 53 -34.51 22.20 8.62
CA VAL A 53 -33.27 22.45 7.89
C VAL A 53 -32.19 22.85 8.92
N ASN A 54 -30.93 22.49 8.66
CA ASN A 54 -29.70 22.88 9.39
C ASN A 54 -29.43 22.21 10.76
N ARG A 55 -28.70 21.08 10.79
CA ARG A 55 -27.69 20.81 11.84
C ARG A 55 -26.82 19.59 11.53
N ALA A 56 -25.71 19.79 10.86
CA ALA A 56 -24.57 18.87 10.90
C ALA A 56 -23.27 19.68 10.95
N LYS A 57 -23.14 20.53 11.97
CA LYS A 57 -21.86 21.09 12.40
C LYS A 57 -21.78 20.96 13.91
N SER A 58 -20.62 20.50 14.38
CA SER A 58 -20.21 20.43 15.78
C SER A 58 -20.70 19.24 16.61
N LEU A 59 -20.20 18.04 16.27
CA LEU A 59 -20.07 16.92 17.22
C LEU A 59 -18.61 16.52 17.47
N PHE A 60 -17.66 17.42 17.18
CA PHE A 60 -16.32 17.33 17.77
C PHE A 60 -16.36 18.12 19.07
N LYS A 61 -16.63 17.41 20.17
CA LYS A 61 -16.35 17.89 21.52
C LYS A 61 -14.85 18.22 21.51
N THR A 62 -14.51 19.51 21.41
CA THR A 62 -13.11 19.96 21.45
C THR A 62 -12.56 19.53 22.80
N ARG A 63 -11.79 18.44 22.77
CA ARG A 63 -11.05 17.98 23.94
C ARG A 63 -10.21 19.17 24.40
N PRO A 64 -10.28 19.59 25.68
CA PRO A 64 -9.48 20.71 26.16
C PRO A 64 -8.03 20.41 25.79
N VAL A 65 -7.45 21.28 24.96
CA VAL A 65 -6.07 21.16 24.51
C VAL A 65 -5.24 21.34 25.78
N PRO A 66 -4.45 20.33 26.20
CA PRO A 66 -3.59 20.48 27.37
C PRO A 66 -2.68 21.70 27.15
N PRO A 67 -2.31 22.42 28.23
CA PRO A 67 -1.44 23.59 28.13
C PRO A 67 -0.19 23.22 27.32
N LEU A 68 0.26 24.12 26.43
CA LEU A 68 1.46 23.89 25.59
C LEU A 68 2.63 23.53 26.50
N THR A 69 2.90 22.23 26.63
CA THR A 69 4.13 21.73 27.20
C THR A 69 5.25 22.19 26.28
N GLU A 70 6.28 22.77 26.89
CA GLU A 70 7.48 23.18 26.18
C GLU A 70 8.04 21.97 25.42
N LYS A 71 8.19 22.11 24.10
CA LYS A 71 8.66 21.02 23.25
C LYS A 71 10.13 20.74 23.55
N LEU A 72 10.46 19.47 23.71
CA LEU A 72 11.80 19.00 23.97
C LEU A 72 12.70 19.21 22.73
N PRO A 73 14.00 19.49 22.92
CA PRO A 73 14.95 19.56 21.82
C PRO A 73 15.10 18.20 21.14
N LEU A 74 15.25 18.17 19.81
CA LEU A 74 15.35 16.92 19.06
C LEU A 74 16.51 16.00 19.54
N ASN A 75 17.61 16.60 20.00
CA ASN A 75 18.75 15.85 20.52
C ASN A 75 18.42 15.00 21.76
N SER A 76 17.39 15.34 22.54
CA SER A 76 16.99 14.52 23.70
C SER A 76 16.22 13.27 23.33
N ALA A 77 15.76 13.15 22.07
CA ALA A 77 15.02 11.97 21.61
C ALA A 77 15.86 10.69 21.75
N ILE A 78 17.15 10.74 21.43
CA ILE A 78 18.04 9.57 21.52
C ILE A 78 18.14 9.07 22.97
N SER A 79 18.27 9.98 23.95
CA SER A 79 18.36 9.61 25.36
C SER A 79 17.06 9.03 25.95
N LEU A 80 15.92 9.32 25.31
CA LEU A 80 14.60 8.85 25.74
C LEU A 80 14.21 7.51 25.10
N LEU A 81 15.04 6.99 24.19
CA LEU A 81 14.81 5.66 23.63
C LEU A 81 14.82 4.63 24.76
N PRO A 82 13.87 3.67 24.75
CA PRO A 82 13.82 2.63 25.78
C PRO A 82 15.14 1.86 25.75
N SER A 83 15.95 2.03 26.79
CA SER A 83 17.18 1.26 26.98
C SER A 83 16.77 -0.17 27.31
N ARG A 84 16.54 -1.01 26.30
CA ARG A 84 16.17 -2.40 26.52
C ARG A 84 17.38 -3.17 27.03
N SER A 85 17.16 -3.92 28.12
CA SER A 85 18.10 -4.86 28.71
C SER A 85 18.72 -5.75 27.63
N ALA A 86 20.02 -6.02 27.73
CA ALA A 86 20.88 -6.68 26.73
C ALA A 86 20.43 -8.06 26.17
N SER A 87 19.26 -8.58 26.56
CA SER A 87 18.72 -9.88 26.15
C SER A 87 17.76 -9.85 24.96
N GLU A 88 17.28 -8.68 24.53
CA GLU A 88 16.40 -8.56 23.35
C GLU A 88 17.08 -7.70 22.27
N SER A 89 17.49 -8.34 21.19
CA SER A 89 18.38 -7.88 20.11
C SER A 89 17.85 -6.76 19.21
N CYS A 90 16.99 -5.86 19.70
CA CYS A 90 16.21 -4.93 18.87
C CYS A 90 16.83 -3.54 18.71
N ILE A 91 17.93 -3.21 19.42
CA ILE A 91 18.61 -1.90 19.33
C ILE A 91 20.11 -2.11 19.11
N ASN A 92 20.47 -2.97 18.16
CA ASN A 92 21.88 -3.29 17.92
C ASN A 92 22.62 -2.17 17.16
N SER A 93 21.93 -1.14 16.66
CA SER A 93 22.55 0.03 16.04
C SER A 93 21.57 1.20 16.00
N LEU A 94 21.96 2.37 16.52
CA LEU A 94 21.27 3.62 16.22
C LEU A 94 21.26 3.81 14.70
N SER A 95 20.08 4.01 14.13
CA SER A 95 19.88 4.08 12.69
C SER A 95 18.77 5.06 12.36
N ASN A 96 18.87 5.70 11.19
CA ASN A 96 17.83 6.54 10.63
C ASN A 96 16.72 5.74 9.92
N ILE A 97 16.72 4.41 10.06
CA ILE A 97 15.76 3.51 9.42
C ILE A 97 14.92 2.82 10.49
N LEU A 98 13.60 3.02 10.40
CA LEU A 98 12.63 2.29 11.22
C LEU A 98 11.97 1.21 10.37
N TYR A 99 11.83 0.01 10.92
CA TYR A 99 11.11 -1.10 10.31
C TYR A 99 9.77 -1.30 11.03
N PHE A 100 8.69 -1.25 10.27
CA PHE A 100 7.35 -1.59 10.73
C PHE A 100 6.94 -2.96 10.19
N ARG A 101 6.88 -3.96 11.07
CA ARG A 101 6.46 -5.31 10.68
C ARG A 101 4.94 -5.41 10.61
N THR A 102 4.40 -5.67 9.43
CA THR A 102 2.96 -5.84 9.24
C THR A 102 2.65 -6.72 8.03
N LYS A 103 1.51 -7.42 8.11
CA LYS A 103 0.95 -8.16 6.97
C LYS A 103 0.17 -7.26 6.02
N ASN A 104 -0.26 -6.07 6.46
CA ASN A 104 -1.04 -5.16 5.65
C ASN A 104 -0.17 -4.44 4.61
N GLN A 105 -0.30 -4.80 3.33
CA GLN A 105 0.50 -4.25 2.22
C GLN A 105 -0.11 -2.99 1.56
N ASN A 106 -1.19 -2.45 2.13
CA ASN A 106 -1.94 -1.33 1.57
C ASN A 106 -1.65 0.02 2.24
N LEU A 107 -0.69 0.08 3.16
CA LEU A 107 -0.33 1.32 3.82
C LEU A 107 0.45 2.23 2.87
N GLN A 108 0.24 3.53 3.04
CA GLN A 108 0.84 4.60 2.27
C GLN A 108 1.56 5.58 3.20
N TYR A 109 2.39 6.46 2.61
CA TYR A 109 3.07 7.53 3.35
C TYR A 109 2.13 8.34 4.25
N GLN A 110 0.93 8.68 3.77
CA GLN A 110 -0.04 9.48 4.51
C GLN A 110 -0.48 8.82 5.81
N ASP A 111 -0.58 7.49 5.83
CA ASP A 111 -1.01 6.76 7.02
C ASP A 111 0.02 6.92 8.13
N PHE A 112 1.31 6.81 7.82
CA PHE A 112 2.40 7.04 8.78
C PHE A 112 2.54 8.52 9.15
N ALA A 113 2.45 9.43 8.18
CA ALA A 113 2.57 10.86 8.42
C ALA A 113 1.44 11.40 9.31
N SER A 114 0.24 10.81 9.25
CA SER A 114 -0.89 11.20 10.10
C SER A 114 -0.71 10.88 11.59
N LEU A 115 0.20 9.95 11.92
CA LEU A 115 0.46 9.53 13.31
C LEU A 115 1.16 10.62 14.11
N THR A 116 1.97 11.45 13.45
CA THR A 116 2.70 12.54 14.09
C THR A 116 2.29 13.85 13.46
N SER A 117 1.45 14.63 14.14
CA SER A 117 1.25 16.02 13.77
C SER A 117 2.33 16.90 14.41
N PRO A 118 2.75 18.00 13.76
CA PRO A 118 3.61 18.99 14.41
C PRO A 118 3.03 19.55 15.72
N LEU A 119 1.71 19.42 15.95
CA LEU A 119 1.03 19.88 17.16
C LEU A 119 1.09 18.85 18.29
N THR A 120 1.15 17.56 17.96
CA THR A 120 1.14 16.45 18.93
C THR A 120 2.53 15.94 19.25
N SER A 121 3.53 16.23 18.40
CA SER A 121 4.92 15.83 18.63
C SER A 121 5.46 16.50 19.89
N GLN A 122 6.13 15.70 20.73
CA GLN A 122 6.78 16.16 21.95
C GLN A 122 8.09 16.91 21.65
N PHE A 123 8.62 16.75 20.43
CA PHE A 123 9.91 17.27 20.03
C PHE A 123 9.78 18.50 19.11
N GLN A 124 10.78 19.36 19.17
CA GLN A 124 10.99 20.43 18.20
C GLN A 124 11.49 19.80 16.90
N GLN A 125 10.57 19.26 16.09
CA GLN A 125 10.91 18.69 14.79
C GLN A 125 11.65 19.72 13.93
N SER A 126 12.75 19.28 13.32
CA SER A 126 13.52 20.06 12.36
C SER A 126 12.56 20.66 11.34
N SER A 127 12.65 21.97 11.09
CA SER A 127 11.76 22.70 10.17
C SER A 127 11.75 22.17 8.72
N VAL A 128 12.55 21.14 8.43
CA VAL A 128 12.63 20.39 7.17
C VAL A 128 11.25 19.87 6.71
N GLY A 129 10.32 19.57 7.63
CA GLY A 129 8.93 19.20 7.29
C GLY A 129 7.92 20.34 7.15
N LYS A 130 8.31 21.62 7.29
CA LYS A 130 7.36 22.76 7.27
C LYS A 130 7.09 23.32 5.89
N LEU A 131 7.90 22.97 4.88
CA LEU A 131 7.66 23.39 3.51
C LEU A 131 6.58 22.49 2.90
N PRO A 132 5.53 23.07 2.28
CA PRO A 132 4.49 22.29 1.62
C PRO A 132 5.13 21.37 0.57
N GLY A 133 4.95 20.05 0.74
CA GLY A 133 5.46 19.03 -0.16
C GLY A 133 6.76 18.34 0.27
N HIS A 134 7.40 18.74 1.37
CA HIS A 134 8.57 18.02 1.88
C HIS A 134 8.14 16.82 2.75
N GLN A 135 8.54 15.62 2.33
CA GLN A 135 8.29 14.39 3.10
C GLN A 135 9.30 14.30 4.25
N LEU A 136 8.82 14.00 5.47
CA LEU A 136 9.70 13.85 6.65
C LEU A 136 10.63 12.62 6.53
N PHE A 137 10.11 11.58 5.89
CA PHE A 137 10.77 10.31 5.67
C PHE A 137 10.22 9.67 4.39
N HIS A 138 10.96 8.73 3.83
CA HIS A 138 10.46 7.88 2.75
C HIS A 138 9.91 6.59 3.30
N VAL A 139 8.76 6.16 2.77
CA VAL A 139 8.17 4.86 3.07
C VAL A 139 8.52 3.91 1.94
N LEU A 140 9.20 2.81 2.27
CA LEU A 140 9.57 1.76 1.33
C LEU A 140 8.90 0.47 1.76
N LYS A 141 8.16 -0.19 0.85
CA LYS A 141 7.66 -1.54 1.11
C LYS A 141 8.82 -2.52 1.14
N ALA A 142 8.91 -3.30 2.21
CA ALA A 142 9.86 -4.39 2.28
C ALA A 142 9.48 -5.43 1.21
N ARG A 143 10.44 -5.82 0.38
CA ARG A 143 10.23 -6.84 -0.66
C ARG A 143 11.39 -7.80 -0.69
N ASP A 144 11.12 -9.01 -1.14
CA ASP A 144 12.15 -9.99 -1.35
C ASP A 144 13.08 -9.57 -2.52
N PRO A 145 14.42 -9.59 -2.35
CA PRO A 145 15.36 -9.10 -3.36
C PRO A 145 15.29 -9.84 -4.69
N LYS A 146 14.89 -11.12 -4.68
CA LYS A 146 14.91 -11.97 -5.88
C LYS A 146 13.59 -11.91 -6.62
N THR A 147 12.49 -11.95 -5.86
CA THR A 147 11.14 -12.07 -6.43
C THR A 147 10.38 -10.76 -6.48
N LEU A 148 10.86 -9.73 -5.76
CA LEU A 148 10.16 -8.46 -5.51
C LEU A 148 8.78 -8.62 -4.87
N SER A 149 8.49 -9.79 -4.31
CA SER A 149 7.25 -10.06 -3.60
C SER A 149 7.23 -9.27 -2.29
N PRO A 150 6.07 -8.73 -1.86
CA PRO A 150 5.96 -8.02 -0.59
C PRO A 150 6.38 -8.91 0.59
N ARG A 151 7.27 -8.41 1.44
CA ARG A 151 7.86 -9.14 2.56
C ARG A 151 7.64 -8.41 3.88
N GLY A 152 6.44 -8.58 4.44
CA GLY A 152 6.21 -8.49 5.88
C GLY A 152 6.39 -7.13 6.57
N GLY A 153 6.51 -6.01 5.85
CA GLY A 153 6.58 -4.71 6.50
C GLY A 153 6.94 -3.53 5.60
N TYR A 154 7.27 -2.42 6.26
CA TYR A 154 7.68 -1.16 5.65
C TYR A 154 8.94 -0.62 6.32
N TYR A 155 9.82 -0.02 5.55
CA TYR A 155 10.93 0.78 6.06
C TYR A 155 10.57 2.25 5.97
N LEU A 156 10.74 2.97 7.08
CA LEU A 156 10.64 4.42 7.16
C LEU A 156 12.08 4.94 7.22
N VAL A 157 12.53 5.56 6.13
CA VAL A 157 13.90 6.08 6.01
C VAL A 157 13.89 7.58 6.25
N PHE A 158 14.49 8.00 7.36
CA PHE A 158 14.63 9.40 7.75
C PHE A 158 15.94 9.98 7.24
N THR A 159 16.02 11.30 7.14
CA THR A 159 17.29 11.98 6.81
C THR A 159 18.27 11.95 7.99
N ASP A 160 17.75 11.95 9.21
CA ASP A 160 18.51 12.04 10.46
C ASP A 160 18.06 10.94 11.44
N VAL A 161 19.03 10.37 12.17
CA VAL A 161 18.78 9.41 13.25
C VAL A 161 17.92 10.02 14.35
N ARG A 162 18.09 11.31 14.62
CA ARG A 162 17.35 12.02 15.67
C ARG A 162 15.86 12.16 15.34
N ASP A 163 15.53 12.40 14.08
CA ASP A 163 14.14 12.45 13.61
C ASP A 163 13.49 11.06 13.69
N ALA A 164 14.23 10.00 13.31
CA ALA A 164 13.76 8.62 13.48
C ALA A 164 13.51 8.28 14.96
N ALA A 165 14.41 8.67 15.87
CA ALA A 165 14.24 8.48 17.31
C ALA A 165 13.02 9.23 17.86
N ALA A 166 12.85 10.50 17.46
CA ALA A 166 11.70 11.30 17.86
C ALA A 166 10.39 10.69 17.38
N PHE A 167 10.34 10.25 16.11
CA PHE A 167 9.17 9.58 15.54
C PHE A 167 8.84 8.28 16.26
N LEU A 168 9.85 7.47 16.58
CA LEU A 168 9.69 6.23 17.32
C LEU A 168 9.05 6.46 18.71
N ILE A 169 9.48 7.50 19.42
CA ILE A 169 8.94 7.85 20.74
C ILE A 169 7.51 8.41 20.61
N ASP A 170 7.30 9.37 19.70
CA ASP A 170 6.00 10.00 19.50
C ASP A 170 4.91 9.00 19.07
N THR A 171 5.31 7.94 18.36
CA THR A 171 4.38 6.91 17.86
C THR A 171 4.29 5.66 18.72
N SER A 172 5.05 5.61 19.83
CA SER A 172 5.04 4.47 20.74
C SER A 172 3.65 4.24 21.34
N GLY A 173 3.16 3.00 21.21
CA GLY A 173 1.83 2.61 21.71
C GLY A 173 0.65 3.03 20.82
N LEU A 174 0.89 3.75 19.72
CA LEU A 174 -0.16 4.07 18.76
C LEU A 174 -0.60 2.85 17.95
N GLN A 175 -1.73 2.98 17.27
CA GLN A 175 -2.27 1.99 16.36
C GLN A 175 -2.53 2.59 14.98
N ILE A 176 -2.31 1.78 13.95
CA ILE A 176 -2.64 2.09 12.56
C ILE A 176 -3.60 1.01 12.04
N TYR A 177 -4.81 1.41 11.65
CA TYR A 177 -5.89 0.50 11.26
C TYR A 177 -6.13 -0.67 12.25
N GLY A 178 -6.12 -0.37 13.54
CA GLY A 178 -6.35 -1.36 14.61
C GLY A 178 -5.18 -2.32 14.88
N SER A 179 -4.04 -2.16 14.21
CA SER A 179 -2.80 -2.88 14.50
C SER A 179 -1.86 -2.00 15.31
N HIS A 180 -1.21 -2.56 16.34
CA HIS A 180 -0.19 -1.83 17.11
C HIS A 180 1.00 -1.48 16.21
N LEU A 181 1.42 -0.22 16.29
CA LEU A 181 2.57 0.27 15.56
C LEU A 181 3.85 -0.08 16.33
N ASN A 182 4.39 -1.26 16.06
CA ASN A 182 5.66 -1.72 16.62
C ASN A 182 6.78 -1.40 15.63
N LEU A 183 7.51 -0.31 15.89
CA LEU A 183 8.65 0.11 15.08
C LEU A 183 9.95 -0.37 15.72
N GLU A 184 10.86 -0.86 14.89
CA GLU A 184 12.19 -1.32 15.28
C GLU A 184 13.24 -0.48 14.55
N MET A 185 14.27 0.03 15.24
CA MET A 185 15.43 0.63 14.56
C MET A 185 16.28 -0.48 13.96
N VAL A 186 16.62 -0.38 12.68
CA VAL A 186 17.30 -1.46 11.97
C VAL A 186 18.58 -0.99 11.29
N SER A 187 19.62 -1.81 11.34
CA SER A 187 20.87 -1.58 10.59
C SER A 187 20.62 -1.79 9.10
N TYR A 188 21.13 -0.88 8.29
CA TYR A 188 21.06 -1.03 6.84
C TYR A 188 21.86 -2.22 6.34
N ALA A 189 23.01 -2.56 6.94
CA ALA A 189 23.83 -3.67 6.45
C ALA A 189 23.03 -4.98 6.41
N GLU A 190 22.25 -5.24 7.47
CA GLU A 190 21.40 -6.43 7.61
C GLU A 190 20.15 -6.39 6.72
N HIS A 191 19.61 -5.20 6.48
CA HIS A 191 18.38 -5.00 5.72
C HIS A 191 18.57 -4.53 4.28
N SER A 192 19.81 -4.36 3.84
CA SER A 192 20.18 -3.81 2.53
C SER A 192 19.50 -4.55 1.39
N GLY A 193 19.44 -5.89 1.42
CA GLY A 193 18.76 -6.67 0.39
C GLY A 193 17.25 -6.49 0.29
N PHE A 194 16.59 -5.99 1.34
CA PHE A 194 15.14 -5.69 1.30
C PHE A 194 14.87 -4.23 0.96
N ILE A 195 15.80 -3.36 1.35
CA ILE A 195 15.73 -1.92 1.12
C ILE A 195 16.18 -1.61 -0.29
N THR A 196 17.41 -1.95 -0.67
CA THR A 196 17.91 -1.85 -2.04
C THR A 196 17.51 -3.07 -2.84
N GLN A 197 17.09 -2.84 -4.08
CA GLN A 197 16.72 -3.91 -5.00
C GLN A 197 17.69 -3.82 -6.16
N PRO A 198 18.77 -4.62 -6.17
CA PRO A 198 19.75 -4.60 -7.25
C PRO A 198 19.13 -4.83 -8.64
N LEU A 199 17.95 -5.46 -8.69
CA LEU A 199 17.19 -5.65 -9.92
C LEU A 199 16.60 -4.36 -10.50
N LEU A 200 16.42 -3.31 -9.68
CA LEU A 200 15.92 -2.00 -10.09
C LEU A 200 17.05 -1.01 -10.38
N ASP A 201 18.17 -1.12 -9.66
CA ASP A 201 19.26 -0.14 -9.74
C ASP A 201 19.92 -0.14 -11.13
N GLU A 202 19.59 0.88 -11.92
CA GLU A 202 20.04 1.09 -13.32
C GLU A 202 21.42 1.74 -13.42
N THR A 203 21.97 2.07 -12.26
CA THR A 203 23.27 2.67 -12.16
C THR A 203 23.95 1.96 -11.02
N GLU A 204 25.23 1.65 -11.22
CA GLU A 204 26.25 1.80 -10.21
C GLU A 204 26.26 3.26 -9.70
N SER A 205 25.11 3.80 -9.27
CA SER A 205 25.04 4.85 -8.28
C SER A 205 25.56 4.19 -7.03
N THR A 206 26.89 4.10 -7.03
CA THR A 206 27.76 3.95 -5.91
C THR A 206 27.05 4.69 -4.79
N ILE A 207 26.67 3.95 -3.75
CA ILE A 207 26.51 4.53 -2.42
C ILE A 207 27.93 5.05 -2.09
N THR A 208 28.30 6.16 -2.72
CA THR A 208 29.57 6.86 -2.56
C THR A 208 29.35 7.66 -1.30
N ASP A 209 30.10 7.28 -0.29
CA ASP A 209 30.04 7.77 1.07
C ASP A 209 28.89 7.18 1.90
N ILE A 210 29.01 5.86 2.14
CA ILE A 210 28.56 5.28 3.40
C ILE A 210 29.53 5.80 4.48
N ASP A 211 29.34 7.02 4.95
CA ASP A 211 29.65 7.28 6.35
C ASP A 211 28.68 6.39 7.13
N VAL A 212 29.23 5.38 7.79
CA VAL A 212 28.56 4.20 8.40
C VAL A 212 27.38 4.55 9.32
N GLU A 213 27.21 5.83 9.68
CA GLU A 213 26.21 6.31 10.63
C GLU A 213 25.03 7.09 10.01
N VAL A 214 25.15 7.63 8.78
CA VAL A 214 24.08 8.45 8.19
C VAL A 214 23.88 8.12 6.71
N LEU A 215 23.00 7.16 6.45
CA LEU A 215 22.55 6.87 5.08
C LEU A 215 21.65 8.00 4.59
N LYS A 216 22.26 8.98 3.91
CA LYS A 216 21.52 9.83 2.99
C LYS A 216 21.24 8.99 1.74
N ILE A 217 20.06 8.39 1.65
CA ILE A 217 19.62 7.77 0.40
C ILE A 217 19.39 8.90 -0.61
N ARG A 218 20.47 9.32 -1.29
CA ARG A 218 20.47 10.48 -2.20
C ARG A 218 19.63 10.26 -3.46
N ASN A 219 19.26 9.02 -3.75
CA ASN A 219 18.48 8.71 -4.93
C ASN A 219 17.69 7.41 -4.69
N VAL A 220 16.57 7.51 -3.96
CA VAL A 220 15.56 6.44 -4.05
C VAL A 220 15.05 6.53 -5.48
N GLN A 221 15.47 5.62 -6.36
CA GLN A 221 14.86 5.48 -7.67
C GLN A 221 13.35 5.48 -7.51
N ASP A 222 12.64 6.18 -8.39
CA ASP A 222 11.20 6.31 -8.28
C ASP A 222 10.50 4.98 -8.57
N ARG A 223 10.35 4.13 -7.54
CA ARG A 223 9.75 2.79 -7.66
C ARG A 223 8.33 2.81 -8.20
N GLY A 224 7.66 3.96 -8.11
CA GLY A 224 6.35 4.18 -8.68
C GLY A 224 6.28 4.09 -10.20
N THR A 225 7.43 4.11 -10.89
CA THR A 225 7.51 3.90 -12.33
C THR A 225 7.67 2.42 -12.72
N TYR A 226 7.80 1.50 -11.76
CA TYR A 226 7.97 0.07 -12.02
C TYR A 226 6.69 -0.70 -11.68
N VAL A 227 6.32 -1.63 -12.54
CA VAL A 227 5.22 -2.58 -12.30
C VAL A 227 5.74 -4.00 -12.36
N LEU A 228 5.48 -4.77 -11.30
CA LEU A 228 5.63 -6.22 -11.30
C LEU A 228 4.35 -6.84 -11.85
N ILE A 229 4.46 -7.54 -12.98
CA ILE A 229 3.41 -8.31 -13.63
C ILE A 229 3.70 -9.80 -13.39
N ALA A 230 2.93 -10.42 -12.51
CA ALA A 230 3.09 -11.82 -12.12
C ALA A 230 1.99 -12.71 -12.73
N GLY A 231 2.33 -13.96 -13.02
CA GLY A 231 1.38 -14.92 -13.59
C GLY A 231 1.26 -14.86 -15.12
N VAL A 232 2.25 -14.30 -15.82
CA VAL A 232 2.29 -14.28 -17.29
C VAL A 232 2.66 -15.67 -17.79
N PRO A 233 1.96 -16.28 -18.76
CA PRO A 233 2.32 -17.61 -19.24
C PRO A 233 3.78 -17.67 -19.73
N ASN A 234 4.53 -18.71 -19.35
CA ASN A 234 5.98 -18.78 -19.60
C ASN A 234 6.37 -18.88 -21.10
N PHE A 235 5.43 -19.23 -21.98
CA PHE A 235 5.65 -19.23 -23.43
C PHE A 235 5.62 -17.82 -24.05
N ILE A 236 5.17 -16.80 -23.30
CA ILE A 236 5.14 -15.41 -23.77
C ILE A 236 6.56 -14.86 -23.79
N LYS A 237 7.00 -14.45 -24.98
CA LYS A 237 8.31 -13.84 -25.19
C LYS A 237 8.28 -12.34 -24.91
N ILE A 238 9.46 -11.77 -24.69
CA ILE A 238 9.63 -10.33 -24.45
C ILE A 238 9.02 -9.46 -25.56
N ASP A 239 9.14 -9.88 -26.83
CA ASP A 239 8.59 -9.13 -27.96
C ASP A 239 7.06 -9.11 -27.94
N THR A 240 6.44 -10.26 -27.64
CA THR A 240 4.98 -10.34 -27.47
C THR A 240 4.50 -9.47 -26.31
N LEU A 241 5.22 -9.47 -25.17
CA LEU A 241 4.86 -8.61 -24.04
C LEU A 241 5.03 -7.13 -24.39
N ARG A 242 6.06 -6.77 -25.17
CA ARG A 242 6.26 -5.42 -25.70
C ARG A 242 5.11 -5.00 -26.60
N ASP A 243 4.68 -5.87 -27.51
CA ASP A 243 3.55 -5.63 -28.39
C ASP A 243 2.24 -5.48 -27.61
N LEU A 244 2.07 -6.19 -26.48
CA LEU A 244 0.91 -6.02 -25.59
C LEU A 244 0.94 -4.71 -24.79
N LEU A 245 2.12 -4.11 -24.64
CA LEU A 245 2.34 -2.86 -23.90
C LEU A 245 2.58 -1.66 -24.83
N TRP A 246 2.23 -1.78 -26.11
CA TRP A 246 2.45 -0.77 -27.14
C TRP A 246 1.80 0.60 -26.84
N ASP A 247 0.73 0.61 -26.02
CA ASP A 247 -0.04 1.79 -25.67
C ASP A 247 0.50 2.53 -24.42
N TYR A 248 1.64 2.09 -23.85
CA TYR A 248 2.31 2.71 -22.70
C TYR A 248 3.66 3.32 -23.09
N GLN A 249 4.08 4.36 -22.36
CA GLN A 249 5.42 4.92 -22.49
C GLN A 249 6.40 4.12 -21.62
N LEU A 250 7.09 3.16 -22.24
CA LEU A 250 8.16 2.39 -21.59
C LEU A 250 9.46 3.19 -21.55
N ASP A 251 10.23 3.04 -20.48
CA ASP A 251 11.50 3.76 -20.32
C ASP A 251 12.67 3.02 -20.98
N TYR A 252 13.02 3.44 -22.19
CA TYR A 252 14.17 2.94 -22.94
C TYR A 252 15.46 3.74 -22.71
N SER A 253 15.55 4.48 -21.59
CA SER A 253 16.78 5.21 -21.28
C SER A 253 17.98 4.25 -21.25
N ARG A 254 19.13 4.69 -21.79
CA ARG A 254 20.36 3.89 -21.95
C ARG A 254 20.94 3.33 -20.64
N LYS A 255 20.36 3.67 -19.49
CA LYS A 255 20.80 3.21 -18.17
C LYS A 255 20.36 1.76 -17.91
N LEU A 256 19.28 1.29 -18.52
CA LEU A 256 18.87 -0.12 -18.46
C LEU A 256 19.65 -0.94 -19.48
N GLN A 257 20.62 -1.74 -19.03
CA GLN A 257 21.33 -2.69 -19.90
C GLN A 257 20.37 -3.69 -20.57
N ASP A 258 19.33 -4.12 -19.85
CA ASP A 258 18.37 -5.14 -20.30
C ASP A 258 17.09 -4.55 -20.95
N GLY A 259 16.99 -3.21 -21.05
CA GLY A 259 15.77 -2.52 -21.49
C GLY A 259 14.64 -2.47 -20.44
N PRO A 260 13.46 -1.93 -20.79
CA PRO A 260 12.37 -1.69 -19.83
C PRO A 260 11.61 -2.94 -19.37
N LEU A 261 11.86 -4.09 -19.99
CA LEU A 261 11.14 -5.35 -19.76
C LEU A 261 12.13 -6.42 -19.33
N ARG A 262 11.95 -6.98 -18.13
CA ARG A 262 12.85 -8.02 -17.64
C ARG A 262 12.04 -9.15 -16.99
N CYS A 263 12.33 -10.39 -17.39
CA CYS A 263 11.80 -11.57 -16.72
C CYS A 263 12.61 -11.81 -15.43
N LEU A 264 11.93 -11.86 -14.29
CA LEU A 264 12.56 -12.08 -12.98
C LEU A 264 12.63 -13.56 -12.64
N VAL A 265 11.52 -14.26 -12.82
CA VAL A 265 11.36 -15.67 -12.45
C VAL A 265 10.47 -16.33 -13.49
N SER A 266 10.87 -17.50 -13.98
CA SER A 266 10.02 -18.41 -14.75
C SER A 266 9.85 -19.69 -13.96
N ASP A 267 8.60 -20.09 -13.73
CA ASP A 267 8.23 -21.34 -13.08
C ASP A 267 7.62 -22.27 -14.14
N ASP A 268 8.39 -23.24 -14.58
CA ASP A 268 7.97 -24.22 -15.59
C ASP A 268 6.92 -25.20 -15.07
N SER A 269 6.86 -25.41 -13.75
CA SER A 269 5.87 -26.30 -13.13
C SER A 269 4.48 -25.66 -13.17
N ALA A 270 4.41 -24.38 -12.79
CA ALA A 270 3.18 -23.60 -12.86
C ALA A 270 2.91 -22.99 -14.26
N LYS A 271 3.87 -23.12 -15.19
CA LYS A 271 3.85 -22.55 -16.55
C LYS A 271 3.62 -21.04 -16.56
N VAL A 272 4.17 -20.34 -15.57
CA VAL A 272 4.03 -18.88 -15.42
C VAL A 272 5.37 -18.20 -15.20
N SER A 273 5.40 -16.90 -15.40
CA SER A 273 6.56 -16.06 -15.28
C SER A 273 6.18 -14.72 -14.64
N ASN A 274 7.15 -14.10 -14.00
CA ASN A 274 7.04 -12.79 -13.36
C ASN A 274 7.94 -11.82 -14.11
N TRP A 275 7.35 -10.71 -14.56
CA TRP A 275 8.02 -9.68 -15.33
C TRP A 275 8.02 -8.38 -14.57
N ILE A 276 9.13 -7.66 -14.66
CA ILE A 276 9.17 -6.26 -14.27
C ILE A 276 9.15 -5.39 -15.51
N VAL A 277 8.34 -4.33 -15.44
CA VAL A 277 8.17 -3.35 -16.50
C VAL A 277 8.48 -1.97 -15.95
N LYS A 278 9.41 -1.24 -16.59
CA LYS A 278 9.68 0.17 -16.28
C LYS A 278 8.98 1.09 -17.27
N PHE A 279 8.24 2.03 -16.72
CA PHE A 279 7.55 3.09 -17.45
C PHE A 279 8.32 4.41 -17.34
N GLN A 280 8.13 5.28 -18.32
CA GLN A 280 8.70 6.64 -18.29
C GLN A 280 8.11 7.49 -17.17
N GLY A 281 6.90 7.17 -16.71
CA GLY A 281 6.24 7.90 -15.63
C GLY A 281 5.25 7.07 -14.82
N LYS A 282 4.96 7.55 -13.60
CA LYS A 282 4.01 6.94 -12.66
C LYS A 282 2.61 6.78 -13.22
N ALA A 283 2.15 7.68 -14.07
CA ALA A 283 0.80 7.65 -14.63
C ALA A 283 0.56 6.37 -15.46
N ASP A 284 1.53 5.99 -16.30
CA ASP A 284 1.45 4.79 -17.12
C ASP A 284 1.64 3.51 -16.29
N ALA A 285 2.52 3.53 -15.29
CA ALA A 285 2.63 2.43 -14.33
C ALA A 285 1.29 2.15 -13.61
N LEU A 286 0.60 3.20 -13.14
CA LEU A 286 -0.71 3.09 -12.51
C LEU A 286 -1.81 2.68 -13.48
N ARG A 287 -1.76 3.13 -14.75
CA ARG A 287 -2.68 2.69 -15.80
C ARG A 287 -2.47 1.21 -16.11
N SER A 288 -1.22 0.77 -16.25
CA SER A 288 -0.86 -0.63 -16.48
C SER A 288 -1.36 -1.51 -15.33
N LYS A 289 -1.08 -1.14 -14.08
CA LYS A 289 -1.63 -1.82 -12.89
C LYS A 289 -3.15 -2.00 -12.98
N ARG A 290 -3.91 -0.94 -13.27
CA ARG A 290 -5.38 -1.01 -13.38
C ARG A 290 -5.84 -1.90 -14.52
N ASN A 291 -5.10 -1.90 -15.63
CA ASN A 291 -5.48 -2.64 -16.82
C ASN A 291 -5.17 -4.13 -16.74
N TRP A 292 -4.14 -4.53 -15.99
CA TRP A 292 -3.67 -5.91 -15.94
C TRP A 292 -4.04 -6.63 -14.65
N ASN A 293 -4.13 -5.94 -13.51
CA ASN A 293 -4.33 -6.59 -12.22
C ASN A 293 -5.69 -7.29 -12.11
N GLY A 294 -5.67 -8.59 -11.82
CA GLY A 294 -6.85 -9.43 -11.65
C GLY A 294 -7.58 -9.81 -12.94
N LYS A 295 -7.03 -9.46 -14.11
CA LYS A 295 -7.60 -9.84 -15.41
C LYS A 295 -6.98 -11.13 -15.93
N GLU A 296 -7.76 -11.87 -16.71
CA GLU A 296 -7.26 -13.00 -17.50
C GLU A 296 -6.28 -12.50 -18.54
N PHE A 297 -5.20 -13.25 -18.75
CA PHE A 297 -4.19 -12.89 -19.74
C PHE A 297 -4.83 -12.87 -21.13
N ASN A 298 -4.74 -11.73 -21.82
CA ASN A 298 -5.34 -11.50 -23.14
C ASN A 298 -6.87 -11.75 -23.21
N GLY A 299 -7.58 -11.72 -22.08
CA GLY A 299 -9.02 -12.00 -22.02
C GLY A 299 -9.40 -13.46 -22.30
N GLU A 300 -8.45 -14.39 -22.18
CA GLU A 300 -8.71 -15.81 -22.33
C GLU A 300 -9.02 -16.45 -20.97
N ASP A 301 -10.27 -16.85 -20.74
CA ASP A 301 -10.75 -17.50 -19.50
C ASP A 301 -9.95 -18.75 -19.07
N ARG A 302 -9.22 -19.37 -20.02
CA ARG A 302 -8.40 -20.56 -19.77
C ARG A 302 -7.05 -20.24 -19.15
N LEU A 303 -6.60 -18.99 -19.26
CA LEU A 303 -5.31 -18.56 -18.74
C LEU A 303 -5.45 -18.04 -17.32
N LEU A 304 -4.35 -18.13 -16.57
CA LEU A 304 -4.31 -17.63 -15.21
C LEU A 304 -4.50 -16.12 -15.18
N LYS A 305 -5.12 -15.65 -14.11
CA LYS A 305 -5.26 -14.21 -13.85
C LYS A 305 -3.90 -13.63 -13.54
N VAL A 306 -3.60 -12.51 -14.20
CA VAL A 306 -2.38 -11.75 -13.98
C VAL A 306 -2.54 -10.90 -12.74
N SER A 307 -1.50 -10.83 -11.93
CA SER A 307 -1.40 -9.88 -10.82
C SER A 307 -0.44 -8.76 -11.22
N ALA A 308 -0.87 -7.50 -11.09
CA ALA A 308 -0.02 -6.36 -11.39
C ALA A 308 0.08 -5.44 -10.17
N SER A 309 1.29 -5.10 -9.79
CA SER A 309 1.56 -4.28 -8.60
C SER A 309 2.68 -3.28 -8.86
N VAL A 310 2.44 -2.01 -8.53
CA VAL A 310 3.47 -0.96 -8.56
C VAL A 310 4.42 -1.15 -7.38
N LEU A 311 5.70 -0.85 -7.57
CA LEU A 311 6.75 -1.11 -6.59
C LEU A 311 6.93 -0.05 -5.49
N ASP A 312 6.04 0.95 -5.44
CA ASP A 312 5.91 1.96 -4.36
C ASP A 312 6.10 1.38 -2.94
#